data_AF-A0A1N6ZB18-F1
#
_entry.id   AF-A0A1N6ZB18-F1
#
_cell.length_a   1.000
_cell.length_b   1.000
_cell.length_c   1.000
_cell.angle_alpha   90.00
_cell.angle_beta   90.00
_cell.angle_gamma   90.00
#
_symmetry.space_group_name_H-M   'P 1'
#
loop_
_entity.id
_entity.type
_entity.pdbx_description
1 polymer ?
#
loop_
_entity_poly.entity_id
_entity_poly.type
_entity_poly.pdbx_seq_one_letter_code
_entity_poly.pdbx_strand_id
1 'polypeptide(L)' 'MFTAPNGGPLRNTNFRSRVFAPAAASVGLAGLTPHDLRHTAASLAVTAGANVKAVQRILGTPRRR' A
#
# COMPACT_ATOMS: atom_id res chain seq x y z
N MET A 1 11.71 -9.42 -1.72
CA MET A 1 11.15 -9.88 -0.43
C MET A 1 11.48 -8.81 0.61
N PHE A 2 10.51 -8.35 1.41
CA PHE A 2 10.79 -7.37 2.48
C PHE A 2 11.04 -8.12 3.80
N THR A 3 12.25 -7.99 4.33
CA THR A 3 12.67 -8.64 5.58
C THR A 3 12.82 -7.61 6.69
N ALA A 4 12.55 -8.05 7.92
CA ALA A 4 12.95 -7.30 9.10
C ALA A 4 14.48 -7.31 9.23
N PRO A 5 15.08 -6.40 10.02
CA PRO A 5 16.55 -6.31 10.17
C PRO A 5 17.22 -7.61 10.63
N ASN A 6 16.47 -8.49 11.28
CA ASN A 6 16.92 -9.82 11.73
C ASN A 6 16.64 -10.94 10.70
N GLY A 7 16.31 -10.61 9.45
CA GLY A 7 15.99 -11.58 8.39
C GLY A 7 14.60 -12.22 8.48
N GLY A 8 13.85 -11.97 9.55
CA GLY A 8 12.49 -12.49 9.72
C GLY A 8 11.44 -11.76 8.86
N PRO A 9 10.20 -12.27 8.80
CA PRO A 9 9.11 -11.61 8.10
C PRO A 9 8.82 -10.22 8.68
N LEU A 10 8.73 -9.20 7.82
CA LEU A 10 8.36 -7.85 8.25
C LEU A 10 6.90 -7.85 8.74
N ARG A 11 6.70 -7.60 10.04
CA ARG A 11 5.36 -7.48 10.63
C ARG A 11 4.75 -6.13 10.30
N ASN A 12 3.56 -6.15 9.69
CA ASN A 12 2.83 -4.94 9.30
C ASN A 12 2.61 -3.96 10.47
N THR A 13 2.26 -4.46 11.66
CA THR A 13 2.03 -3.62 12.85
C THR A 13 3.28 -2.83 13.25
N ASN A 14 4.45 -3.48 13.25
CA ASN A 14 5.71 -2.83 13.60
C ASN A 14 6.11 -1.82 12.54
N PHE A 15 5.98 -2.17 11.27
CA PHE A 15 6.28 -1.26 10.16
C PHE A 15 5.37 -0.01 10.18
N ARG A 16 4.06 -0.21 10.40
CA ARG A 16 3.07 0.87 10.41
C ARG A 16 3.35 1.89 11.52
N SER A 17 3.62 1.41 12.74
CA SER A 17 3.85 2.27 13.89
C SER A 17 5.25 2.91 13.88
N ARG A 18 6.30 2.15 13.53
CA ARG A 18 7.69 2.60 13.70
C ARG A 18 8.26 3.36 12.52
N VAL A 19 7.70 3.18 11.32
CA VAL A 19 8.25 3.74 10.08
C VAL A 19 7.21 4.56 9.35
N PHE A 20 6.05 3.97 9.06
CA PHE A 20 5.07 4.61 8.17
C PHE A 20 4.38 5.82 8.82
N ALA A 21 3.87 5.70 10.04
CA ALA A 21 3.16 6.79 10.70
C ALA A 21 4.06 8.02 10.97
N PRO A 22 5.32 7.87 11.45
CA PRO A 22 6.23 9.00 11.56
C PRO A 22 6.56 9.63 10.21
N ALA A 23 6.77 8.83 9.16
CA ALA A 23 7.02 9.35 7.81
C ALA A 23 5.83 10.15 7.27
N ALA A 24 4.61 9.64 7.44
CA ALA A 24 3.39 10.33 7.04
C ALA A 24 3.20 11.64 7.81
N ALA A 25 3.47 11.64 9.13
CA ALA A 25 3.44 12.86 9.93
C ALA A 25 4.49 13.89 9.48
N SER A 26 5.69 13.46 9.07
CA SER A 26 6.77 14.36 8.63
C SER A 26 6.43 15.16 7.37
N VAL A 27 5.51 14.66 6.54
CA VAL A 27 5.01 15.35 5.34
C VAL A 27 3.62 15.99 5.55
N GLY A 28 3.17 16.10 6.81
CA GLY A 28 1.88 16.69 7.16
C GLY A 28 0.65 15.82 6.88
N LEU A 29 0.85 14.54 6.54
CA LEU A 29 -0.21 13.58 6.22
C LEU A 29 -0.46 12.61 7.39
N ALA A 30 -0.53 13.14 8.61
CA ALA A 30 -0.80 12.32 9.79
C ALA A 30 -2.11 11.54 9.64
N GLY A 31 -2.08 10.24 9.94
CA GLY A 31 -3.24 9.34 9.80
C GLY A 31 -3.36 8.65 8.44
N LEU A 32 -2.54 9.03 7.44
CA LEU A 32 -2.46 8.31 6.17
C LEU A 32 -2.15 6.82 6.42
N THR A 33 -2.74 5.94 5.62
CA THR A 33 -2.51 4.50 5.68
C THR A 33 -1.97 3.96 4.34
N PRO A 34 -1.22 2.84 4.35
CA PRO A 34 -0.80 2.20 3.09
C PRO A 34 -1.96 1.75 2.19
N HIS A 35 -3.17 1.56 2.76
CA HIS A 35 -4.35 1.21 1.98
C HIS A 35 -4.85 2.39 1.15
N ASP A 36 -4.78 3.60 1.69
CA ASP A 36 -5.15 4.82 0.97
C ASP A 36 -4.21 5.04 -0.22
N LEU A 37 -2.90 4.78 -0.03
CA LEU A 37 -1.93 4.79 -1.12
C LEU A 37 -2.27 3.75 -2.21
N ARG A 38 -2.76 2.57 -1.83
CA ARG A 38 -3.20 1.55 -2.78
C ARG A 38 -4.42 2.02 -3.57
N HIS A 39 -5.35 2.74 -2.95
CA HIS A 39 -6.47 3.37 -3.64
C HIS A 39 -6.01 4.47 -4.59
N THR A 40 -5.09 5.35 -4.17
CA THR A 40 -4.53 6.37 -5.06
C THR A 40 -3.82 5.75 -6.25
N ALA A 41 -3.00 4.71 -6.05
CA ALA A 41 -2.35 3.99 -7.14
C ALA A 41 -3.34 3.35 -8.12
N ALA A 42 -4.47 2.83 -7.62
CA ALA A 42 -5.55 2.34 -8.44
C ALA A 42 -6.15 3.44 -9.32
N SER A 43 -6.51 4.58 -8.71
CA SER A 43 -7.05 5.74 -9.42
C SER A 43 -6.07 6.26 -10.48
N LEU A 44 -4.78 6.39 -10.14
CA LEU A 44 -3.74 6.83 -11.08
C LEU A 44 -3.59 5.85 -12.26
N ALA A 45 -3.65 4.54 -12.01
CA ALA A 45 -3.56 3.54 -13.07
C ALA A 45 -4.75 3.66 -14.04
N VAL A 46 -5.97 3.89 -13.52
CA VAL A 46 -7.16 4.13 -14.35
C VAL A 46 -7.01 5.41 -15.18
N THR A 47 -6.56 6.51 -14.57
CA THR A 47 -6.33 7.79 -15.28
C THR A 47 -5.24 7.67 -16.35
N ALA A 48 -4.21 6.84 -16.13
CA ALA A 48 -3.17 6.56 -17.10
C ALA A 48 -3.63 5.67 -18.29
N GLY A 49 -4.92 5.38 -18.40
CA GLY A 49 -5.49 4.61 -19.51
C GLY A 49 -5.35 3.09 -19.35
N ALA A 50 -5.01 2.60 -18.15
CA ALA A 50 -4.99 1.17 -17.91
C ALA A 50 -6.43 0.61 -17.97
N ASN A 51 -6.66 -0.32 -18.89
CA ASN A 51 -7.92 -1.06 -18.99
C ASN A 51 -8.26 -1.69 -17.63
N VAL A 52 -9.51 -1.64 -17.19
CA VAL A 52 -9.99 -2.11 -15.87
C VAL A 52 -9.50 -3.53 -15.54
N LYS A 53 -9.34 -4.41 -16.54
CA LYS A 53 -8.78 -5.76 -16.36
C LYS A 53 -7.29 -5.77 -15.96
N ALA A 54 -6.51 -4.78 -16.40
CA ALA A 54 -5.11 -4.61 -15.99
C ALA A 54 -5.01 -4.09 -14.55
N VAL A 55 -5.87 -3.14 -14.18
CA VAL A 55 -5.95 -2.62 -12.79
C VAL A 55 -6.38 -3.71 -11.82
N GLN A 56 -7.34 -4.57 -12.21
CA GLN A 56 -7.73 -5.76 -11.41
C GLN A 56 -6.58 -6.75 -11.20
N ARG A 57 -5.70 -6.93 -12.20
CA ARG A 57 -4.52 -7.81 -12.08
C ARG A 57 -3.46 -7.23 -11.13
N ILE A 58 -3.33 -5.91 -11.08
CA ILE A 58 -2.40 -5.19 -10.18
C ILE A 58 -2.96 -5.13 -8.75
N LEU A 59 -4.26 -4.97 -8.57
CA LEU A 59 -4.89 -4.79 -7.26
C LEU A 59 -5.34 -6.10 -6.61
N GLY A 60 -5.44 -7.19 -7.36
CA GLY A 60 -5.91 -8.47 -6.86
C GLY A 60 -7.41 -8.43 -6.59
N THR A 61 -8.19 -9.07 -7.45
CA THR A 61 -9.63 -9.27 -7.24
C THR A 61 -9.86 -10.19 -6.03
N PRO A 62 -10.78 -9.88 -5.10
CA PRO A 62 -11.20 -10.88 -4.13
C PRO A 62 -11.88 -12.00 -4.92
N ARG A 63 -11.40 -13.24 -4.79
CA ARG A 63 -12.17 -14.41 -5.21
C ARG A 63 -13.40 -14.45 -4.29
N ARG A 64 -14.54 -14.00 -4.80
CA ARG A 64 -15.84 -14.34 -4.20
C ARG A 64 -16.04 -15.85 -4.39
N ARG A 65 -16.19 -16.56 -3.27
CA ARG A 65 -16.96 -17.81 -3.25
C ARG A 65 -18.43 -17.47 -3.32
#